data_AF-A0A453RMZ9-F1
#
_entry.id   AF-A0A453RMZ9-F1
#
_cell.length_a   1.000
_cell.length_b   1.000
_cell.length_c   1.000
_cell.angle_alpha   90.00
_cell.angle_beta   90.00
_cell.angle_gamma   90.00
#
_symmetry.space_group_name_H-M   'P 1'
#
loop_
_entity.id
_entity.type
_entity.pdbx_description
1 polymer ?
#
loop_
_entity_poly.entity_id
_entity_poly.type
_entity_poly.pdbx_seq_one_letter_code
_entity_poly.pdbx_strand_id
1 'polypeptide(L)'
;QCYAAWYAHVPGLKVLTPYSAEDARGLLKAAIRDPDPVVFLENELLYGESFPIKAEVLDSSFSVPIGKAKIEREGKDVTITAFSKMVGYALQVCYYSTFK
;
A
#
# COMPACT_ATOMS: atom_id res chain seq x y z
N GLN A 1 13.36 0.67 10.26
CA GLN A 1 13.06 -0.75 10.61
C GLN A 1 11.70 -1.12 10.04
N CYS A 2 11.43 -2.40 9.79
CA CYS A 2 10.10 -2.86 9.33
C CYS A 2 9.49 -3.80 10.37
N TYR A 3 8.47 -3.32 11.10
CA TYR A 3 7.79 -4.10 12.15
C TYR A 3 6.51 -4.79 11.66
N ALA A 4 6.22 -4.75 10.36
CA ALA A 4 4.99 -5.33 9.80
C ALA A 4 4.84 -6.81 10.18
N ALA A 5 5.92 -7.59 10.06
CA ALA A 5 5.93 -8.99 10.45
C ALA A 5 5.64 -9.16 11.95
N TRP A 6 6.25 -8.37 12.82
CA TRP A 6 6.06 -8.51 14.27
C TRP A 6 4.60 -8.27 14.68
N TYR A 7 4.01 -7.16 14.21
CA TYR A 7 2.60 -6.86 14.50
C TYR A 7 1.64 -7.86 13.84
N ALA A 8 1.97 -8.40 12.67
CA ALA A 8 1.12 -9.36 11.96
C ALA A 8 1.00 -10.73 12.66
N HIS A 9 1.91 -11.05 13.59
CA HIS A 9 1.82 -12.27 14.40
C HIS A 9 0.91 -12.11 15.63
N VAL A 10 0.32 -10.93 15.86
CA VAL A 10 -0.61 -10.69 16.96
C VAL A 10 -2.05 -10.89 16.48
N PRO A 11 -2.76 -11.93 16.93
CA PRO A 11 -4.15 -12.16 16.54
C PRO A 11 -5.06 -10.99 16.95
N GLY A 12 -5.99 -10.62 16.07
CA GLY A 12 -6.93 -9.52 16.29
C GLY A 12 -6.41 -8.15 15.84
N LEU A 13 -5.12 -7.98 15.56
CA LEU A 13 -4.60 -6.76 14.94
C LEU A 13 -4.74 -6.81 13.41
N LYS A 14 -5.15 -5.70 12.81
CA LYS A 14 -5.01 -5.45 11.37
C LYS A 14 -3.74 -4.61 11.16
N VAL A 15 -2.86 -5.05 10.27
CA VAL A 15 -1.58 -4.34 10.00
C VAL A 15 -1.56 -3.86 8.56
N LEU A 16 -1.47 -2.55 8.37
CA LEU A 16 -1.51 -1.90 7.06
C LEU A 16 -0.21 -1.15 6.80
N THR A 17 0.30 -1.23 5.57
CA THR A 17 1.52 -0.55 5.10
C THR A 17 1.26 0.09 3.73
N PRO A 18 0.92 1.38 3.64
CA PRO A 18 0.62 2.02 2.36
C PRO A 18 1.88 2.20 1.49
N TYR A 19 1.68 2.29 0.18
CA TYR A 19 2.72 2.61 -0.80
C TYR A 19 2.47 3.96 -1.48
N SER A 20 1.33 4.14 -2.15
CA SER A 20 1.02 5.40 -2.83
C SER A 20 0.27 6.38 -1.91
N ALA A 21 0.23 7.65 -2.31
CA ALA A 21 -0.56 8.66 -1.61
C ALA A 21 -2.08 8.34 -1.64
N GLU A 22 -2.57 7.67 -2.70
CA GLU A 22 -3.95 7.17 -2.76
C GLU A 22 -4.19 6.08 -1.70
N ASP A 23 -3.28 5.12 -1.60
CA ASP A 23 -3.38 4.03 -0.61
C ASP A 23 -3.30 4.61 0.81
N ALA A 24 -2.37 5.53 1.07
CA ALA A 24 -2.21 6.16 2.38
C ALA A 24 -3.52 6.84 2.83
N ARG A 25 -4.08 7.68 1.95
CA ARG A 25 -5.33 8.40 2.24
C ARG A 25 -6.52 7.46 2.40
N GLY A 26 -6.67 6.48 1.51
CA GLY A 26 -7.78 5.55 1.51
C GLY A 26 -7.73 4.58 2.70
N LEU A 27 -6.56 3.98 2.96
CA LEU A 27 -6.38 2.99 4.02
C LEU A 27 -6.39 3.64 5.40
N LEU A 28 -5.85 4.85 5.58
CA LEU A 28 -5.90 5.53 6.88
C LEU A 28 -7.35 5.83 7.28
N LYS A 29 -8.17 6.30 6.34
CA LYS A 29 -9.61 6.49 6.56
C LYS A 29 -10.33 5.17 6.86
N ALA A 30 -9.98 4.10 6.14
CA ALA A 30 -10.53 2.77 6.41
C ALA A 30 -10.14 2.31 7.82
N ALA A 31 -8.88 2.48 8.21
CA ALA A 31 -8.35 2.11 9.52
C ALA A 31 -9.05 2.84 10.68
N ILE A 32 -9.28 4.16 10.54
CA ILE A 32 -9.99 4.97 11.55
C ILE A 32 -11.45 4.51 11.73
N ARG A 33 -12.08 4.02 10.65
CA ARG A 33 -13.49 3.61 10.65
C ARG A 33 -13.68 2.12 10.97
N ASP A 34 -12.60 1.36 11.04
CA ASP A 34 -12.64 -0.07 11.28
C ASP A 34 -12.98 -0.35 12.75
N PRO A 35 -13.87 -1.31 13.06
CA PRO A 35 -14.21 -1.64 14.44
C PRO A 35 -13.08 -2.36 15.20
N ASP A 36 -12.08 -2.90 14.50
CA ASP A 36 -10.96 -3.64 15.06
C ASP A 36 -9.71 -2.75 15.20
N PRO A 37 -8.77 -3.07 16.10
CA PRO A 37 -7.52 -2.31 16.24
C PRO A 37 -6.64 -2.43 15.00
N VAL A 38 -6.23 -1.28 14.46
CA VAL A 38 -5.39 -1.19 13.26
C VAL A 38 -4.03 -0.56 13.56
N VAL A 39 -2.95 -1.26 13.18
CA VAL A 39 -1.59 -0.73 13.14
C VAL A 39 -1.32 -0.20 11.73
N PHE A 40 -1.09 1.10 11.61
CA PHE A 40 -0.80 1.77 10.35
C PHE A 40 0.69 2.14 10.28
N LEU A 41 1.43 1.50 9.36
CA LEU A 41 2.89 1.61 9.25
C LEU A 41 3.28 2.40 8.01
N GLU A 42 3.44 3.71 8.18
CA GLU A 42 3.89 4.62 7.12
C GLU A 42 5.42 4.54 6.96
N ASN A 43 5.87 4.48 5.70
CA ASN A 43 7.30 4.53 5.42
C ASN A 43 7.74 5.98 5.30
N GLU A 44 8.58 6.41 6.24
CA GLU A 44 9.05 7.79 6.34
C GLU A 44 9.69 8.33 5.06
N LEU A 45 10.34 7.47 4.26
CA LEU A 45 10.99 7.88 3.03
C LEU A 45 9.97 8.22 1.92
N LEU A 46 8.77 7.65 1.98
CA LEU A 46 7.72 7.91 0.99
C LEU A 46 7.06 9.28 1.18
N TYR A 47 7.24 9.96 2.32
CA TYR A 47 6.77 11.34 2.48
C TYR A 47 7.46 12.32 1.54
N GLY A 48 8.69 12.02 1.09
CA GLY A 48 9.43 12.84 0.12
C GLY A 48 9.08 12.54 -1.34
N GLU A 49 8.25 11.52 -1.59
CA GLU A 49 7.92 11.04 -2.94
C GLU A 49 6.57 11.62 -3.39
N SER A 50 6.49 11.95 -4.69
CA SER A 50 5.25 12.44 -5.30
C SER A 50 4.57 11.34 -6.12
N PHE A 51 3.26 11.19 -5.93
CA PHE A 51 2.43 10.23 -6.66
C PHE A 51 1.36 10.96 -7.46
N PRO A 52 1.00 10.48 -8.67
CA PRO A 52 -0.20 10.95 -9.35
C PRO A 52 -1.43 10.61 -8.50
N ILE A 53 -2.37 11.56 -8.42
CA ILE A 53 -3.61 11.41 -7.66
C ILE A 53 -4.80 11.58 -8.61
N LYS A 54 -5.71 10.61 -8.60
CA LYS A 54 -7.00 10.73 -9.28
C LYS A 54 -7.93 11.66 -8.51
N ALA A 55 -8.79 12.40 -9.22
CA ALA A 55 -9.73 13.34 -8.61
C ALA A 55 -10.65 12.68 -7.56
N GLU A 56 -11.06 11.43 -7.79
CA GLU A 56 -11.90 10.64 -6.89
C GLU A 56 -11.28 10.46 -5.49
N VAL A 57 -9.94 10.42 -5.40
CA VAL A 57 -9.23 10.27 -4.12
C VAL A 57 -9.40 11.50 -3.25
N LEU A 58 -9.59 12.68 -3.86
CA LEU A 58 -9.77 13.95 -3.15
C LEU A 58 -11.13 14.07 -2.48
N ASP A 59 -12.07 13.17 -2.77
CA ASP A 59 -13.34 13.10 -2.08
C ASP A 59 -13.17 12.70 -0.61
N SER A 60 -14.07 13.20 0.25
CA SER A 60 -14.05 12.92 1.69
C SER A 60 -14.48 11.49 2.01
N SER A 61 -15.36 10.91 1.19
CA SER A 61 -15.86 9.54 1.30
C SER A 61 -14.86 8.50 0.80
N PHE A 62 -13.89 8.89 -0.04
CA PHE A 62 -12.89 7.97 -0.60
C PHE A 62 -12.25 7.10 0.49
N SER A 63 -12.27 5.79 0.26
CA SER A 63 -11.75 4.76 1.14
C SER A 63 -11.43 3.53 0.29
N VAL A 64 -10.51 2.69 0.74
CA VAL A 64 -10.15 1.46 0.06
C VAL A 64 -10.36 0.26 0.99
N PRO A 65 -10.69 -0.92 0.45
CA PRO A 65 -10.98 -2.09 1.27
C PRO A 65 -9.73 -2.61 1.99
N ILE A 66 -9.84 -2.86 3.29
CA ILE A 66 -8.82 -3.57 4.07
C ILE A 66 -8.83 -5.05 3.69
N GLY A 67 -7.65 -5.67 3.65
CA GLY A 67 -7.50 -7.11 3.35
C GLY A 67 -7.52 -7.45 1.86
N LYS A 68 -7.53 -6.44 0.98
CA LYS A 68 -7.46 -6.62 -0.47
C LYS A 68 -6.17 -6.05 -1.04
N ALA A 69 -5.35 -6.90 -1.67
CA ALA A 69 -4.17 -6.45 -2.39
C ALA A 69 -4.56 -5.68 -3.66
N LYS A 70 -3.80 -4.63 -3.98
CA LYS A 70 -3.94 -3.85 -5.20
C LYS A 70 -2.99 -4.40 -6.27
N ILE A 71 -3.50 -4.54 -7.50
CA ILE A 71 -2.67 -4.86 -8.67
C ILE A 71 -2.16 -3.54 -9.24
N GLU A 72 -0.89 -3.23 -9.04
CA GLU A 72 -0.26 -2.01 -9.59
C GLU A 72 0.09 -2.16 -11.07
N ARG A 73 0.37 -3.39 -11.53
CA ARG A 73 0.67 -3.69 -12.93
C ARG A 73 0.29 -5.13 -13.25
N GLU A 74 -0.40 -5.33 -14.37
CA GLU A 74 -0.70 -6.67 -14.90
C GLU A 74 0.52 -7.31 -15.57
N GLY A 75 0.58 -8.64 -15.56
CA GLY A 75 1.64 -9.44 -16.16
C GLY A 75 1.16 -10.87 -16.43
N LYS A 76 1.92 -11.63 -17.21
CA LYS A 76 1.54 -13.00 -17.62
C LYS A 76 2.49 -14.09 -17.14
N ASP A 77 3.76 -13.75 -16.90
CA ASP A 77 4.79 -14.77 -16.65
C ASP A 77 5.11 -14.95 -15.15
N VAL A 78 5.12 -13.85 -14.40
CA VAL A 78 5.52 -13.84 -12.97
C VAL A 78 4.64 -12.87 -12.18
N THR A 79 4.27 -13.28 -10.97
CA THR A 79 3.66 -12.41 -9.96
C THR A 79 4.71 -11.96 -8.95
N ILE A 80 4.83 -10.65 -8.75
CA ILE A 80 5.69 -10.06 -7.71
C ILE A 80 4.80 -9.44 -6.63
N THR A 81 4.96 -9.90 -5.39
CA THR A 81 4.29 -9.30 -4.23
C THR A 81 5.26 -8.44 -3.45
N ALA A 82 4.88 -7.20 -3.18
CA ALA A 82 5.61 -6.28 -2.34
C ALA A 82 4.63 -5.41 -1.57
N PHE A 83 5.11 -4.75 -0.52
CA PHE A 83 4.33 -3.78 0.25
C PHE A 83 5.19 -2.55 0.55
N SER A 84 4.53 -1.43 0.83
CA SER A 84 5.20 -0.15 1.12
C SER A 84 6.23 0.24 0.05
N LYS A 85 7.35 0.85 0.43
CA LYS A 85 8.40 1.33 -0.49
C LYS A 85 8.91 0.26 -1.47
N MET A 86 8.87 -1.02 -1.10
CA MET A 86 9.31 -2.11 -1.99
C MET A 86 8.44 -2.28 -3.23
N VAL A 87 7.19 -1.79 -3.22
CA VAL A 87 6.34 -1.76 -4.42
C VAL A 87 6.96 -0.90 -5.51
N GLY A 88 7.56 0.25 -5.16
CA GLY A 88 8.23 1.12 -6.14
C GLY A 88 9.42 0.43 -6.81
N TYR A 89 10.26 -0.27 -6.03
CA TYR A 89 11.37 -1.06 -6.59
C TYR A 89 10.87 -2.22 -7.45
N ALA A 90 9.80 -2.91 -7.05
CA ALA A 90 9.19 -3.98 -7.84
C ALA A 90 8.68 -3.46 -9.19
N LEU A 91 8.03 -2.30 -9.21
CA LEU A 91 7.55 -1.66 -10.43
C LEU A 91 8.71 -1.27 -11.37
N GLN A 92 9.81 -0.74 -10.84
CA GLN A 92 11.00 -0.42 -11.65
C GLN A 92 11.52 -1.65 -12.40
N VAL A 93 11.66 -2.80 -11.72
CA VAL A 93 12.13 -4.06 -12.33
C VAL A 93 11.16 -4.58 -13.40
N CYS A 94 9.85 -4.47 -13.16
CA CYS A 94 8.82 -4.84 -14.14
C CYS A 94 8.88 -4.02 -15.43
N TYR A 95 9.32 -2.76 -15.37
CA TYR A 95 9.51 -1.94 -16.57
C TYR A 95 10.79 -2.33 -17.32
N TYR A 96 11.90 -2.57 -16.62
CA TYR A 96 13.16 -2.97 -17.27
C TYR A 96 13.07 -4.26 -18.07
N SER A 97 12.25 -5.21 -17.64
CA SER A 97 12.03 -6.49 -18.33
C SER A 97 11.22 -6.38 -19.63
N THR A 98 10.62 -5.23 -19.94
CA THR A 98 9.89 -4.99 -21.20
C THR A 98 10.81 -4.40 -22.29
N PHE A 99 12.01 -3.92 -21.93
CA PHE A 99 12.97 -3.28 -22.85
C PHE A 99 14.18 -4.16 -23.20
N LYS A 100 14.18 -5.43 -22.78
CA LYS A 100 15.10 -6.47 -23.27
C LYS A 100 14.30 -7.48 -24.07
#